data_AF-A0A7R8RPE8-F1
#
_entry.id   AF-A0A7R8RPE8-F1
#
_cell.length_a   1.000
_cell.length_b   1.000
_cell.length_c   1.000
_cell.angle_alpha   90.00
_cell.angle_beta   90.00
_cell.angle_gamma   90.00
#
_symmetry.space_group_name_H-M   'P 1'
#
loop_
_entity.id
_entity.type
_entity.pdbx_description
1 polymer ?
#
loop_
_entity_poly.entity_id
_entity_poly.type
_entity_poly.pdbx_seq_one_letter_code
_entity_poly.pdbx_strand_id
1 'polypeptide(L)'
;MVPLTARVEATATEPWHPSVRAAFAPHAPLGNRYGHPVCSQEFLDALWELDDETGHQIGGHVHSVQDPVEIEIAEAVLDGEVSWEDPRLAEEAGNWVLLAQFGSEDAADMMWGDAGVLYWLIRPEDLAERRFERAMFTWQCF
;
A
#
# COMPACT_ATOMS: atom_id res chain seq x y z
N MET A 1 29.34 -0.50 -12.95
CA MET A 1 27.88 -0.51 -13.17
C MET A 1 27.33 -1.74 -12.50
N VAL A 2 26.45 -1.56 -11.51
CA VAL A 2 25.67 -2.68 -10.96
C VAL A 2 24.53 -2.93 -11.96
N PRO A 3 24.35 -4.17 -12.46
CA PRO A 3 23.22 -4.47 -13.32
C PRO A 3 21.92 -4.31 -12.53
N LEU A 4 20.93 -3.64 -13.10
CA LEU A 4 19.58 -3.62 -12.55
C LEU A 4 19.01 -5.03 -12.69
N THR A 5 18.84 -5.70 -11.55
CA THR A 5 18.21 -7.02 -11.45
C THR A 5 16.88 -6.87 -10.73
N ALA A 6 15.87 -7.58 -11.20
CA ALA A 6 14.58 -7.69 -10.52
C ALA A 6 14.21 -9.16 -10.43
N ARG A 7 13.53 -9.55 -9.35
CA ARG A 7 12.87 -10.85 -9.18
C ARG A 7 11.37 -10.62 -9.12
N VAL A 8 10.60 -11.56 -9.66
CA VAL A 8 9.15 -11.58 -9.50
C VAL A 8 8.84 -12.35 -8.23
N GLU A 9 8.13 -11.70 -7.31
CA GLU A 9 7.81 -12.23 -6.00
C GLU A 9 6.32 -12.02 -5.72
N ALA A 10 5.78 -12.82 -4.80
CA ALA A 10 4.44 -12.60 -4.29
C ALA A 10 4.53 -11.59 -3.17
N THR A 11 3.73 -10.53 -3.26
CA THR A 11 3.56 -9.52 -2.21
C THR A 11 2.21 -9.73 -1.57
N ALA A 12 2.06 -9.39 -0.30
CA ALA A 12 0.76 -9.40 0.36
C ALA A 12 0.46 -8.02 0.99
N THR A 13 -0.77 -7.84 1.46
CA THR A 13 -1.21 -6.60 2.11
C THR A 13 -1.96 -6.94 3.39
N GLU A 14 -2.03 -5.98 4.30
CA GLU A 14 -2.60 -6.19 5.61
C GLU A 14 -4.09 -6.57 5.54
N PRO A 15 -4.61 -7.34 6.51
CA PRO A 15 -6.00 -7.77 6.52
C PRO A 15 -7.05 -6.64 6.51
N TRP A 16 -6.66 -5.43 6.90
CA TRP A 16 -7.51 -4.24 6.92
C TRP A 16 -7.35 -3.34 5.68
N HIS A 17 -6.52 -3.75 4.72
CA HIS A 17 -6.46 -3.13 3.41
C HIS A 17 -7.84 -3.15 2.73
N PRO A 18 -8.24 -2.08 1.99
CA PRO A 18 -9.56 -1.97 1.35
C PRO A 18 -9.97 -3.21 0.54
N SER A 19 -9.05 -3.81 -0.23
CA SER A 19 -9.34 -4.97 -1.08
C SER A 19 -9.61 -6.24 -0.28
N VAL A 20 -8.82 -6.51 0.79
CA VAL A 20 -8.99 -7.68 1.66
C VAL A 20 -10.28 -7.54 2.45
N ARG A 21 -10.53 -6.34 3.00
CA ARG A 21 -11.76 -6.02 3.69
C ARG A 21 -12.98 -6.22 2.77
N ALA A 22 -12.94 -5.72 1.53
CA ALA A 22 -14.03 -5.89 0.58
C ALA A 22 -14.32 -7.37 0.26
N ALA A 23 -13.27 -8.20 0.17
CA ALA A 23 -13.40 -9.62 -0.13
C ALA A 23 -13.93 -10.46 1.06
N PHE A 24 -13.47 -10.19 2.28
CA PHE A 24 -13.70 -11.08 3.42
C PHE A 24 -14.62 -10.49 4.50
N ALA A 25 -14.66 -9.17 4.66
CA ALA A 25 -15.40 -8.51 5.74
C ALA A 25 -15.90 -7.11 5.33
N PRO A 26 -16.81 -6.99 4.35
CA PRO A 26 -17.18 -5.69 3.75
C PRO A 26 -17.83 -4.69 4.71
N HIS A 27 -18.27 -5.15 5.89
CA HIS A 27 -18.86 -4.31 6.94
C HIS A 27 -17.90 -3.98 8.08
N ALA A 28 -16.63 -4.40 7.99
CA ALA A 28 -15.62 -4.05 8.98
C ALA A 28 -15.16 -2.59 8.84
N PRO A 29 -14.63 -1.99 9.93
CA PRO A 29 -14.05 -0.65 9.87
C PRO A 29 -12.85 -0.58 8.89
N LEU A 30 -12.62 0.60 8.32
CA LEU A 30 -11.46 0.88 7.47
C LEU A 30 -10.20 1.10 8.31
N GLY A 31 -9.04 0.64 7.79
CA GLY A 31 -7.71 0.94 8.34
C GLY A 31 -7.48 0.47 9.78
N ASN A 32 -8.33 -0.43 10.29
CA ASN A 32 -8.25 -0.93 11.65
C ASN A 32 -8.37 -2.44 11.67
N ARG A 33 -7.68 -3.10 12.60
CA ARG A 33 -7.89 -4.51 12.89
C ARG A 33 -9.32 -4.73 13.38
N TYR A 34 -9.94 -5.83 12.94
CA TYR A 34 -11.32 -6.18 13.30
C TYR A 34 -11.41 -7.65 13.74
N GLY A 35 -12.54 -8.02 14.35
CA GLY A 35 -12.78 -9.39 14.83
C GLY A 35 -13.08 -10.36 13.69
N HIS A 36 -12.04 -10.85 13.01
CA HIS A 36 -12.18 -11.81 11.90
C HIS A 36 -10.96 -12.75 11.81
N PRO A 37 -11.10 -14.01 11.31
CA PRO A 37 -9.98 -14.94 11.17
C PRO A 37 -8.81 -14.43 10.31
N VAL A 38 -9.08 -13.60 9.30
CA VAL A 38 -8.02 -12.95 8.50
C VAL A 38 -7.20 -11.94 9.30
N CYS A 39 -7.71 -11.49 10.45
CA CYS A 39 -6.98 -10.65 11.39
C CYS A 39 -6.39 -11.46 12.55
N SER A 40 -6.46 -12.80 12.55
CA SER A 40 -5.87 -13.62 13.61
C SER A 40 -4.35 -13.47 13.64
N GLN A 41 -3.74 -13.66 14.82
CA GLN A 41 -2.28 -13.57 14.93
C GLN A 41 -1.59 -14.61 14.04
N GLU A 42 -2.10 -15.85 14.04
CA GLU A 42 -1.59 -16.93 13.19
C GLU A 42 -1.60 -16.57 11.71
N PHE A 43 -2.67 -15.93 11.22
CA PHE A 43 -2.74 -15.49 9.83
C PHE A 43 -1.80 -14.32 9.55
N LEU A 44 -1.69 -13.36 10.46
CA LEU A 44 -0.77 -12.23 10.33
C LEU A 44 0.68 -12.73 10.29
N ASP A 45 1.07 -13.62 11.19
CA ASP A 45 2.43 -14.19 11.23
C ASP A 45 2.76 -14.90 9.90
N ALA A 46 1.82 -15.70 9.37
CA ALA A 46 1.98 -16.34 8.07
C ALA A 46 2.06 -15.35 6.89
N LEU A 47 1.41 -14.19 7.01
CA LEU A 47 1.49 -13.12 6.02
C LEU A 47 2.85 -12.42 6.07
N TRP A 48 3.34 -12.12 7.26
CA TRP A 48 4.66 -11.50 7.49
C TRP A 48 5.79 -12.39 6.96
N GLU A 49 5.70 -13.70 7.14
CA GLU A 49 6.68 -14.65 6.59
C GLU A 49 6.73 -14.65 5.05
N LEU A 50 5.70 -14.13 4.36
CA LEU A 50 5.67 -14.02 2.91
C LEU A 50 6.29 -12.70 2.40
N ASP A 51 6.32 -11.66 3.23
CA ASP A 51 6.52 -10.26 2.83
C ASP A 51 7.93 -9.70 3.17
N ASP A 52 8.75 -10.48 3.88
CA ASP A 52 9.98 -10.03 4.55
C ASP A 52 11.18 -9.70 3.64
N GLU A 53 11.00 -9.65 2.30
CA GLU A 53 12.14 -9.54 1.36
C GLU A 53 12.15 -8.27 0.49
N THR A 54 11.12 -7.41 0.53
CA THR A 54 10.96 -6.35 -0.49
C THR A 54 11.09 -4.91 0.03
N GLY A 55 12.31 -4.36 0.02
CA GLY A 55 12.57 -2.94 0.34
C GLY A 55 12.25 -1.97 -0.80
N HIS A 56 12.41 -2.39 -2.05
CA HIS A 56 12.08 -1.62 -3.25
C HIS A 56 11.28 -2.48 -4.22
N GLN A 57 10.20 -1.96 -4.79
CA GLN A 57 9.35 -2.74 -5.70
C GLN A 57 8.65 -1.88 -6.78
N ILE A 58 8.27 -2.54 -7.86
CA ILE A 58 7.47 -2.01 -8.96
C ILE A 58 6.24 -2.90 -9.11
N GLY A 59 5.05 -2.34 -8.92
CA GLY A 59 3.82 -3.15 -8.81
C GLY A 59 3.74 -3.92 -7.48
N GLY A 60 2.80 -4.88 -7.43
CA GLY A 60 2.54 -5.64 -6.21
C GLY A 60 1.59 -4.93 -5.25
N HIS A 61 1.54 -5.45 -4.03
CA HIS A 61 0.86 -4.84 -2.89
C HIS A 61 1.81 -3.91 -2.15
N VAL A 62 1.28 -2.78 -1.69
CA VAL A 62 2.06 -1.84 -0.87
C VAL A 62 2.39 -2.49 0.47
N HIS A 63 3.64 -2.34 0.89
CA HIS A 63 4.05 -2.62 2.26
C HIS A 63 3.98 -1.30 3.04
N SER A 64 2.84 -1.05 3.69
CA SER A 64 2.64 0.17 4.47
C SER A 64 3.51 0.17 5.74
N VAL A 65 4.03 1.33 6.11
CA VAL A 65 4.71 1.53 7.41
C VAL A 65 3.71 1.94 8.49
N GLN A 66 2.69 2.71 8.10
CA GLN A 66 1.65 3.23 8.99
C GLN A 66 0.28 2.67 8.57
N ASP A 67 -0.62 3.52 8.09
CA ASP A 67 -1.92 3.09 7.57
C ASP A 67 -1.81 2.63 6.10
N PRO A 68 -2.81 1.88 5.56
CA PRO A 68 -2.84 1.56 4.14
C PRO A 68 -2.67 2.82 3.28
N VAL A 69 -1.64 2.85 2.44
CA VAL A 69 -1.25 4.04 1.65
C VAL A 69 -2.38 4.47 0.70
N GLU A 70 -3.17 3.52 0.21
CA GLU A 70 -4.34 3.76 -0.63
C GLU A 70 -5.36 4.67 0.05
N ILE A 71 -5.47 4.62 1.39
CA ILE A 71 -6.37 5.49 2.15
C ILE A 71 -5.85 6.92 2.14
N GLU A 72 -4.55 7.15 2.34
CA GLU A 72 -3.95 8.49 2.28
C GLU A 72 -4.14 9.13 0.89
N ILE A 73 -3.96 8.34 -0.18
CA ILE A 73 -4.22 8.79 -1.54
C ILE A 73 -5.70 9.15 -1.72
N ALA A 74 -6.60 8.31 -1.21
CA ALA A 74 -8.03 8.56 -1.30
C ALA A 74 -8.48 9.81 -0.52
N GLU A 75 -7.93 10.03 0.68
CA GLU A 75 -8.16 11.25 1.46
C GLU A 75 -7.70 12.49 0.69
N ALA A 76 -6.53 12.44 0.05
CA ALA A 76 -6.01 13.53 -0.77
C ALA A 76 -6.88 13.80 -2.00
N VAL A 77 -7.41 12.77 -2.65
CA VAL A 77 -8.32 12.90 -3.82
C VAL A 77 -9.68 13.49 -3.42
N LEU A 78 -10.14 13.18 -2.21
CA LEU A 78 -11.41 13.64 -1.66
C LEU A 78 -11.28 14.92 -0.83
N ASP A 79 -10.15 15.63 -0.97
CA ASP A 79 -9.85 16.91 -0.29
C ASP A 79 -10.02 16.85 1.25
N GLY A 80 -9.89 15.66 1.86
CA GLY A 80 -10.11 15.45 3.29
C GLY A 80 -11.56 15.70 3.77
N GLU A 81 -12.54 15.77 2.86
CA GLU A 81 -13.93 16.12 3.18
C GLU A 81 -14.75 14.93 3.73
N VAL A 82 -14.17 13.73 3.71
CA VAL A 82 -14.85 12.49 4.10
C VAL A 82 -14.29 11.94 5.41
N SER A 83 -15.17 11.37 6.23
CA SER A 83 -14.73 10.63 7.42
C SER A 83 -14.32 9.20 7.04
N TRP A 84 -13.61 8.53 7.95
CA TRP A 84 -13.20 7.13 7.79
C TRP A 84 -14.36 6.13 7.73
N GLU A 85 -15.55 6.56 8.15
CA GLU A 85 -16.79 5.77 8.06
C GLU A 85 -17.53 5.98 6.74
N ASP A 86 -17.16 7.01 5.96
CA ASP A 86 -17.79 7.30 4.69
C ASP A 86 -17.40 6.23 3.65
N PRO A 87 -18.37 5.53 3.03
CA PRO A 87 -18.08 4.48 2.06
C PRO A 87 -17.28 5.00 0.84
N ARG A 88 -17.39 6.30 0.52
CA ARG A 88 -16.64 6.92 -0.59
C ARG A 88 -15.14 6.81 -0.41
N LEU A 89 -14.64 6.87 0.83
CA LEU A 89 -13.21 6.77 1.11
C LEU A 89 -12.67 5.39 0.73
N ALA A 90 -13.38 4.34 1.13
CA ALA A 90 -12.96 2.98 0.84
C ALA A 90 -13.15 2.59 -0.62
N GLU A 91 -14.20 3.10 -1.27
CA GLU A 91 -14.38 2.96 -2.73
C GLU A 91 -13.23 3.63 -3.48
N GLU A 92 -12.87 4.84 -3.09
CA GLU A 92 -11.80 5.59 -3.72
C GLU A 92 -10.43 4.94 -3.50
N ALA A 93 -10.13 4.48 -2.28
CA ALA A 93 -8.89 3.77 -1.97
C ALA A 93 -8.74 2.48 -2.82
N GLY A 94 -9.84 1.78 -3.10
CA GLY A 94 -9.84 0.59 -3.95
C GLY A 94 -9.52 0.82 -5.43
N ASN A 95 -9.42 2.08 -5.88
CA ASN A 95 -9.16 2.42 -7.28
C ASN A 95 -7.66 2.57 -7.62
N TRP A 96 -6.77 2.40 -6.66
CA TRP A 96 -5.35 2.66 -6.82
C TRP A 96 -4.53 1.36 -6.77
N VAL A 97 -3.46 1.33 -7.55
CA VAL A 97 -2.46 0.25 -7.52
C VAL A 97 -1.06 0.84 -7.37
N LEU A 98 -0.16 0.09 -6.73
CA LEU A 98 1.23 0.49 -6.59
C LEU A 98 1.91 0.57 -7.96
N LEU A 99 2.49 1.72 -8.28
CA LEU A 99 3.39 1.89 -9.41
C LEU A 99 4.83 1.60 -8.99
N ALA A 100 5.27 2.22 -7.89
CA ALA A 100 6.63 2.05 -7.36
C ALA A 100 6.71 2.35 -5.86
N GLN A 101 7.55 1.60 -5.15
CA GLN A 101 7.88 1.81 -3.74
C GLN A 101 9.39 1.81 -3.57
N PHE A 102 9.90 2.75 -2.79
CA PHE A 102 11.32 2.83 -2.45
C PHE A 102 11.51 3.11 -0.96
N GLY A 103 11.94 2.09 -0.22
CA GLY A 103 12.37 2.24 1.18
C GLY A 103 13.69 3.00 1.33
N SER A 104 14.03 3.31 2.58
CA SER A 104 15.38 3.70 2.95
C SER A 104 16.31 2.49 2.81
N GLU A 105 17.54 2.71 2.35
CA GLU A 105 18.51 1.64 2.06
C GLU A 105 19.93 2.17 2.26
N ASP A 106 20.61 1.62 3.27
CA ASP A 106 21.97 2.01 3.68
C ASP A 106 23.00 1.75 2.58
N ALA A 107 22.90 0.63 1.85
CA ALA A 107 23.84 0.28 0.80
C ALA A 107 23.78 1.26 -0.39
N ALA A 108 22.65 1.95 -0.56
CA ALA A 108 22.42 2.94 -1.60
C ALA A 108 22.52 4.39 -1.07
N ASP A 109 22.85 4.59 0.21
CA ASP A 109 22.88 5.90 0.89
C ASP A 109 21.55 6.66 0.75
N MET A 110 20.43 5.93 0.88
CA MET A 110 19.06 6.47 0.79
C MET A 110 18.40 6.47 2.17
N MET A 111 17.91 7.62 2.61
CA MET A 111 17.22 7.78 3.91
C MET A 111 16.03 8.72 3.79
N TRP A 112 14.85 8.25 4.20
CA TRP A 112 13.60 9.00 4.12
C TRP A 112 13.03 9.24 5.53
N GLY A 113 13.33 10.39 6.12
CA GLY A 113 12.94 10.66 7.51
C GLY A 113 13.66 9.70 8.48
N ASP A 114 12.91 9.05 9.36
CA ASP A 114 13.41 7.99 10.25
C ASP A 114 13.17 6.62 9.57
N ALA A 115 14.05 6.26 8.63
CA ALA A 115 14.00 4.99 7.87
C ALA A 115 12.66 4.69 7.15
N GLY A 116 12.00 5.72 6.62
CA GLY A 116 10.72 5.62 5.93
C GLY A 116 10.79 5.07 4.50
N VAL A 117 9.64 5.18 3.81
CA VAL A 117 9.38 4.60 2.49
C VAL A 117 8.57 5.58 1.63
N LEU A 118 8.95 5.68 0.35
CA LEU A 118 8.28 6.49 -0.66
C LEU A 118 7.35 5.62 -1.53
N TYR A 119 6.18 6.15 -1.88
CA TYR A 119 5.18 5.42 -2.67
C TYR A 119 4.65 6.26 -3.84
N TRP A 120 4.50 5.61 -5.00
CA TRP A 120 3.77 6.12 -6.15
C TRP A 120 2.62 5.19 -6.47
N LEU A 121 1.40 5.70 -6.47
CA LEU A 121 0.21 4.95 -6.83
C LEU A 121 -0.40 5.54 -8.11
N ILE A 122 -1.05 4.69 -8.90
CA ILE A 122 -1.69 5.08 -10.15
C ILE A 122 -2.99 4.31 -10.32
N ARG A 123 -3.96 4.89 -11.02
CA ARG A 123 -5.17 4.16 -11.40
C ARG A 123 -4.85 3.15 -12.52
N PRO A 124 -5.46 1.95 -12.51
CA PRO A 124 -5.20 0.94 -13.54
C PRO A 124 -5.41 1.45 -14.98
N GLU A 125 -6.43 2.27 -15.23
CA GLU A 125 -6.72 2.87 -16.52
C GLU A 125 -5.64 3.86 -16.97
N ASP A 126 -5.08 4.65 -16.05
CA ASP A 126 -3.97 5.58 -16.32
C ASP A 126 -2.69 4.81 -16.63
N LEU A 127 -2.43 3.72 -15.90
CA LEU A 127 -1.29 2.85 -16.15
C LEU A 127 -1.38 2.18 -17.54
N ALA A 128 -2.56 1.67 -17.91
CA ALA A 128 -2.78 1.06 -19.22
C ALA A 128 -2.56 2.05 -20.38
N GLU A 129 -2.96 3.31 -20.19
CA GLU A 129 -2.75 4.39 -21.16
C GLU A 129 -1.37 5.08 -21.05
N ARG A 130 -0.53 4.67 -20.09
CA ARG A 130 0.79 5.25 -19.80
C ARG A 130 0.75 6.73 -19.41
N ARG A 131 -0.33 7.16 -18.76
CA ARG A 131 -0.54 8.52 -18.23
C ARG A 131 0.15 8.70 -16.88
N PHE A 132 1.47 8.52 -16.84
CA PHE A 132 2.25 8.56 -15.60
C PHE A 132 2.21 9.91 -14.88
N GLU A 133 1.83 11.00 -15.57
CA GLU A 133 1.57 12.30 -14.96
C GLU A 133 0.35 12.30 -14.03
N ARG A 134 -0.47 11.24 -14.04
CA ARG A 134 -1.61 11.02 -13.15
C ARG A 134 -1.25 10.23 -11.89
N ALA A 135 0.00 9.76 -11.76
CA ALA A 135 0.42 9.08 -10.55
C ALA A 135 0.40 10.04 -9.34
N MET A 136 -0.02 9.51 -8.20
CA MET A 136 -0.02 10.19 -6.92
C MET A 136 1.16 9.74 -6.08
N PHE A 137 1.69 10.64 -5.27
CA PHE A 137 2.83 10.38 -4.40
C PHE A 137 2.44 10.61 -2.95
N THR A 138 2.89 9.70 -2.07
CA THR A 138 2.95 9.91 -0.62
C THR A 138 4.17 9.18 -0.06
N TRP A 139 4.42 9.35 1.24
CA TRP A 139 5.50 8.69 1.95
C TRP A 139 5.15 8.55 3.43
N GLN A 140 5.68 7.50 4.06
CA GLN A 140 5.49 7.21 5.47
C GLN A 140 6.85 6.98 6.13
N CYS A 141 6.96 7.25 7.42
CA CYS A 141 8.14 6.92 8.23
C CYS A 141 7.73 6.42 9.62
N PHE A 142 8.69 5.81 10.31
CA PHE A 142 8.50 5.30 11.68
C PHE A 142 8.24 6.42 12.70
#